data_AF-A0A812VBL8-F1
#
_entry.id   AF-A0A812VBL8-F1
#
_cell.length_a   1.000
_cell.length_b   1.000
_cell.length_c   1.000
_cell.angle_alpha   90.00
_cell.angle_beta   90.00
_cell.angle_gamma   90.00
#
_symmetry.space_group_name_H-M   'P 1'
#
loop_
_entity.id
_entity.type
_entity.pdbx_description
1 polymer ?
#
loop_
_entity_poly.entity_id
_entity_poly.type
_entity_poly.pdbx_seq_one_letter_code
_entity_poly.pdbx_strand_id
1 'polypeptide(L)'
;MPQQSNQILFCLALCILLGLVRYMTSDSLATLSEEDKARWCQTWKLATSSLAVSKDESVLVQSVEVAKQTLSMPPALLEGVRYSLTGMNPMAKRADDDFNRRANLDLLKVLQTMHPPPVSIFPSFAADDDWKEEGFTVLFPVDGHDEKELDDVMTATGRRFQQAAIYKYRRGSDSTGLLQWVLPCSPDLVAVASETPVAVVSHS
;
A
#
# COMPACT_ATOMS: atom_id res chain seq x y z
N MET A 1 47.74 32.89 9.18
CA MET A 1 46.30 33.03 9.47
C MET A 1 45.48 32.40 8.32
N PRO A 2 45.01 31.14 8.42
CA PRO A 2 44.18 30.51 7.39
C PRO A 2 42.81 30.01 7.92
N GLN A 3 42.29 30.59 9.01
CA GLN A 3 41.14 30.01 9.73
C GLN A 3 39.76 30.52 9.25
N GLN A 4 39.69 31.62 8.49
CA GLN A 4 38.42 32.20 8.02
C GLN A 4 37.86 31.56 6.74
N SER A 5 38.68 30.95 5.90
CA SER A 5 38.22 30.43 4.60
C SER A 5 37.39 29.14 4.73
N ASN A 6 37.68 28.31 5.75
CA ASN A 6 36.96 27.05 5.97
C ASN A 6 35.55 27.21 6.54
N GLN A 7 35.25 28.31 7.24
CA GLN A 7 33.90 28.55 7.77
C GLN A 7 32.90 28.95 6.67
N ILE A 8 33.36 29.68 5.67
CA ILE A 8 32.51 30.15 4.57
C ILE A 8 32.08 28.99 3.67
N LEU A 9 32.99 28.06 3.37
CA LEU A 9 32.68 26.84 2.61
C LEU A 9 31.71 25.92 3.34
N PHE A 10 31.81 25.80 4.67
CA PHE A 10 30.90 24.96 5.46
C PHE A 10 29.47 25.53 5.53
N CYS A 11 29.33 26.85 5.66
CA CYS A 11 28.02 27.51 5.62
C CYS A 11 27.36 27.43 4.23
N LEU A 12 28.14 27.54 3.14
CA LEU A 12 27.63 27.37 1.77
C LEU A 12 27.15 25.94 1.52
N ALA A 13 27.90 24.93 1.96
CA ALA A 13 27.48 23.53 1.84
C ALA A 13 26.20 23.23 2.65
N LEU A 14 26.07 23.79 3.87
CA LEU A 14 24.88 23.63 4.69
C LEU A 14 23.64 24.34 4.10
N CYS A 15 23.81 25.54 3.52
CA CYS A 15 22.73 26.25 2.83
C CYS A 15 22.28 25.55 1.54
N ILE A 16 23.20 24.90 0.80
CA ILE A 16 22.85 24.10 -0.38
C ILE A 16 22.12 22.81 0.04
N LEU A 17 22.55 22.15 1.13
CA LEU A 17 21.84 20.99 1.69
C LEU A 17 20.44 21.36 2.22
N LEU A 18 20.30 22.49 2.92
CA LEU A 18 19.00 22.98 3.39
C LEU A 18 18.13 23.49 2.23
N GLY A 19 18.72 24.04 1.18
CA GLY A 19 18.05 24.45 -0.05
C GLY A 19 17.55 23.26 -0.87
N LEU A 20 18.32 22.17 -0.96
CA LEU A 20 17.92 20.91 -1.61
C LEU A 20 16.85 20.18 -0.81
N VAL A 21 16.93 20.16 0.52
CA VAL A 21 15.86 19.64 1.39
C VAL A 21 14.58 20.47 1.20
N ARG A 22 14.68 21.80 1.09
CA ARG A 22 13.52 22.66 0.78
C ARG A 22 12.95 22.41 -0.61
N TYR A 23 13.79 22.29 -1.63
CA TYR A 23 13.36 22.06 -3.01
C TYR A 23 12.71 20.68 -3.21
N MET A 24 13.09 19.68 -2.42
CA MET A 24 12.39 18.39 -2.38
C MET A 24 11.09 18.40 -1.54
N THR A 25 10.80 19.51 -0.84
CA THR A 25 9.58 19.68 -0.02
C THR A 25 8.64 20.77 -0.53
N SER A 26 8.93 21.41 -1.68
CA SER A 26 8.20 22.61 -2.12
C SER A 26 7.43 22.47 -3.44
N ASP A 27 7.17 21.25 -3.92
CA ASP A 27 6.17 21.06 -4.97
C ASP A 27 4.79 20.95 -4.31
N SER A 28 4.16 22.13 -4.16
CA SER A 28 2.71 22.35 -4.12
C SER A 28 1.88 21.33 -3.30
N LEU A 29 1.66 21.67 -2.02
CA LEU A 29 0.58 21.18 -1.16
C LEU A 29 -0.80 21.57 -1.71
N ALA A 30 -1.13 21.17 -2.94
CA ALA A 30 -2.46 21.29 -3.47
C ALA A 30 -3.30 20.18 -2.83
N THR A 31 -4.15 20.55 -1.88
CA THR A 31 -5.21 19.67 -1.41
C THR A 31 -5.98 19.16 -2.62
N LEU A 32 -6.09 17.84 -2.78
CA LEU A 32 -6.87 17.23 -3.86
C LEU A 32 -8.28 17.86 -3.91
N SER A 33 -8.78 18.12 -5.12
CA SER A 33 -10.16 18.56 -5.30
C SER A 33 -11.12 17.46 -4.80
N GLU A 34 -12.36 17.82 -4.45
CA GLU A 34 -13.38 16.83 -4.07
C GLU A 34 -13.66 15.82 -5.20
N GLU A 35 -13.57 16.27 -6.45
CA GLU A 35 -13.70 15.41 -7.63
C GLU A 35 -12.54 14.40 -7.72
N ASP A 36 -11.29 14.85 -7.50
CA ASP A 36 -10.13 13.97 -7.48
C ASP A 36 -10.24 12.95 -6.35
N LYS A 37 -10.63 13.38 -5.15
CA LYS A 37 -10.85 12.46 -4.01
C LYS A 37 -11.89 11.41 -4.34
N ALA A 38 -13.03 11.80 -4.89
CA ALA A 38 -14.09 10.88 -5.28
C ALA A 38 -13.61 9.87 -6.32
N ARG A 39 -12.85 10.34 -7.33
CA ARG A 39 -12.25 9.49 -8.36
C ARG A 39 -11.28 8.47 -7.74
N TRP A 40 -10.39 8.90 -6.85
CA TRP A 40 -9.44 8.02 -6.18
C TRP A 40 -10.12 6.96 -5.30
N CYS A 41 -11.11 7.38 -4.50
CA CYS A 41 -11.93 6.46 -3.72
C CYS A 41 -12.59 5.41 -4.62
N GLN A 42 -13.12 5.84 -5.78
CA GLN A 42 -13.73 4.93 -6.74
C GLN A 42 -12.70 3.96 -7.33
N THR A 43 -11.55 4.44 -7.81
CA THR A 43 -10.49 3.58 -8.39
C THR A 43 -10.09 2.45 -7.44
N TRP A 44 -9.77 2.78 -6.18
CA TRP A 44 -9.31 1.75 -5.24
C TRP A 44 -10.39 0.83 -4.73
N LYS A 45 -11.64 1.32 -4.66
CA LYS A 45 -12.79 0.49 -4.30
C LYS A 45 -13.13 -0.52 -5.40
N LEU A 46 -12.89 -0.17 -6.66
CA LEU A 46 -13.24 -1.00 -7.82
C LEU A 46 -12.16 -1.98 -8.23
N ALA A 47 -10.91 -1.78 -7.76
CA ALA A 47 -9.79 -2.66 -8.06
C ALA A 47 -10.07 -4.11 -7.62
N THR A 48 -9.70 -5.05 -8.48
CA THR A 48 -9.71 -6.48 -8.14
C THR A 48 -8.37 -6.84 -7.54
N SER A 49 -8.35 -7.47 -6.37
CA SER A 49 -7.11 -7.90 -5.71
C SER A 49 -7.03 -9.42 -5.65
N SER A 50 -5.83 -9.96 -5.83
CA SER A 50 -5.55 -11.36 -5.51
C SER A 50 -5.14 -11.50 -4.05
N LEU A 51 -5.76 -12.43 -3.33
CA LEU A 51 -5.39 -12.79 -1.96
C LEU A 51 -5.07 -14.28 -1.87
N ALA A 52 -3.92 -14.60 -1.30
CA ALA A 52 -3.53 -15.97 -1.03
C ALA A 52 -4.37 -16.60 0.08
N VAL A 53 -4.91 -17.78 -0.20
CA VAL A 53 -5.57 -18.67 0.76
C VAL A 53 -4.56 -19.68 1.31
N SER A 54 -3.61 -20.09 0.46
CA SER A 54 -2.47 -20.95 0.82
C SER A 54 -1.24 -20.58 0.00
N LYS A 55 -0.16 -21.38 0.11
CA LYS A 55 1.05 -21.18 -0.70
C LYS A 55 0.79 -21.31 -2.21
N ASP A 56 -0.12 -22.20 -2.58
CA ASP A 56 -0.36 -22.60 -3.98
C ASP A 56 -1.76 -22.16 -4.47
N GLU A 57 -2.52 -21.45 -3.64
CA GLU A 57 -3.89 -21.05 -3.94
C GLU A 57 -4.13 -19.57 -3.60
N SER A 58 -4.72 -18.86 -4.56
CA SER A 58 -5.19 -17.49 -4.38
C SER A 58 -6.61 -17.35 -4.93
N VAL A 59 -7.37 -16.44 -4.34
CA VAL A 59 -8.68 -16.03 -4.86
C VAL A 59 -8.65 -14.57 -5.27
N LEU A 60 -9.63 -14.17 -6.08
CA LEU A 60 -9.87 -12.78 -6.41
C LEU A 60 -10.90 -12.20 -5.44
N VAL A 61 -10.64 -10.99 -4.97
CA VAL A 61 -11.59 -10.22 -4.18
C VAL A 61 -11.90 -8.88 -4.84
N GLN A 62 -13.15 -8.46 -4.72
CA GLN A 62 -13.63 -7.17 -5.21
C GLN A 62 -14.67 -6.62 -4.23
N SER A 63 -14.88 -5.30 -4.23
CA SER A 63 -16.00 -4.67 -3.51
C SER A 63 -17.32 -5.35 -3.84
N VAL A 64 -18.13 -5.63 -2.80
CA VAL A 64 -19.47 -6.22 -2.92
C VAL A 64 -20.38 -5.40 -3.85
N GLU A 65 -20.15 -4.09 -3.95
CA GLU A 65 -20.98 -3.19 -4.78
C GLU A 65 -20.84 -3.47 -6.29
N VAL A 66 -19.73 -4.06 -6.72
CA VAL A 66 -19.45 -4.32 -8.14
C VAL A 66 -19.23 -5.79 -8.47
N ALA A 67 -19.12 -6.64 -7.45
CA ALA A 67 -19.03 -8.08 -7.62
C ALA A 67 -20.30 -8.63 -8.31
N LYS A 68 -20.15 -9.12 -9.55
CA LYS A 68 -21.26 -9.68 -10.33
C LYS A 68 -21.61 -11.11 -9.93
N GLN A 69 -20.60 -11.91 -9.59
CA GLN A 69 -20.74 -13.30 -9.18
C GLN A 69 -19.86 -13.56 -7.98
N THR A 70 -20.48 -13.89 -6.86
CA THR A 70 -19.78 -14.13 -5.59
C THR A 70 -19.62 -15.62 -5.33
N LEU A 71 -18.48 -15.99 -4.77
CA LEU A 71 -18.15 -17.33 -4.28
C LEU A 71 -18.14 -17.32 -2.74
N SER A 72 -18.12 -18.51 -2.14
CA SER A 72 -17.97 -18.65 -0.69
C SER A 72 -16.61 -18.12 -0.24
N MET A 73 -16.59 -17.33 0.84
CA MET A 73 -15.38 -16.81 1.46
C MET A 73 -14.56 -17.95 2.09
N PRO A 74 -13.31 -18.20 1.65
CA PRO A 74 -12.44 -19.18 2.30
C PRO A 74 -12.18 -18.79 3.76
N PRO A 75 -12.38 -19.69 4.75
CA PRO A 75 -12.18 -19.37 6.16
C PRO A 75 -10.79 -18.82 6.48
N ALA A 76 -9.75 -19.28 5.76
CA ALA A 76 -8.38 -18.82 5.94
C ALA A 76 -8.23 -17.30 5.75
N LEU A 77 -9.01 -16.68 4.86
CA LEU A 77 -8.97 -15.22 4.66
C LEU A 77 -9.49 -14.44 5.86
N LEU A 78 -10.27 -15.09 6.72
CA LEU A 78 -10.85 -14.49 7.92
C LEU A 78 -9.93 -14.65 9.15
N GLU A 79 -8.73 -15.19 8.99
CA GLU A 79 -7.73 -15.39 10.04
C GLU A 79 -6.63 -14.33 9.94
N GLY A 80 -6.40 -13.54 11.00
CA GLY A 80 -5.32 -12.54 10.98
C GLY A 80 -5.69 -11.23 10.29
N VAL A 81 -4.66 -10.39 10.12
CA VAL A 81 -4.72 -9.14 9.38
C VAL A 81 -3.77 -9.24 8.19
N ARG A 82 -4.27 -8.92 7.00
CA ARG A 82 -3.49 -8.93 5.76
C ARG A 82 -3.23 -7.52 5.27
N TYR A 83 -2.06 -7.28 4.73
CA TYR A 83 -1.74 -6.03 4.03
C TYR A 83 -1.23 -6.36 2.64
N SER A 84 -1.81 -5.74 1.62
CA SER A 84 -1.38 -5.88 0.23
C SER A 84 -0.76 -4.58 -0.27
N LEU A 85 0.43 -4.69 -0.85
CA LEU A 85 1.21 -3.57 -1.34
C LEU A 85 2.09 -3.99 -2.51
N THR A 86 2.41 -3.04 -3.39
CA THR A 86 3.20 -3.26 -4.59
C THR A 86 4.55 -2.56 -4.51
N GLY A 87 5.47 -2.95 -5.39
CA GLY A 87 6.83 -2.43 -5.41
C GLY A 87 6.92 -0.94 -5.72
N MET A 88 6.05 -0.38 -6.55
CA MET A 88 5.99 1.06 -6.79
C MET A 88 4.74 1.52 -7.55
N ASN A 89 3.90 2.32 -6.89
CA ASN A 89 2.73 2.95 -7.50
C ASN A 89 2.69 4.46 -7.20
N PRO A 90 3.54 5.27 -7.86
CA PRO A 90 3.59 6.70 -7.60
C PRO A 90 2.32 7.35 -8.18
N MET A 91 1.29 7.47 -7.34
CA MET A 91 0.02 8.12 -7.70
C MET A 91 -0.68 7.48 -8.92
N ALA A 92 -0.84 6.15 -8.96
CA ALA A 92 -1.46 5.40 -10.08
C ALA A 92 -0.82 5.64 -11.45
N LYS A 93 0.49 5.94 -11.49
CA LYS A 93 1.21 6.11 -12.76
C LYS A 93 1.91 4.82 -13.16
N ARG A 94 1.78 4.46 -14.44
CA ARG A 94 2.47 3.31 -15.03
C ARG A 94 3.96 3.48 -14.99
N ALA A 95 4.58 2.72 -14.10
CA ALA A 95 6.00 2.40 -14.19
C ALA A 95 6.22 1.31 -15.25
N ASP A 96 7.43 1.25 -15.79
CA ASP A 96 7.82 0.18 -16.69
C ASP A 96 7.92 -1.17 -15.96
N ASP A 97 7.66 -2.26 -16.67
CA ASP A 97 7.56 -3.60 -16.08
C ASP A 97 8.88 -4.04 -15.41
N ASP A 98 10.03 -3.67 -15.99
CA ASP A 98 11.35 -4.00 -15.45
C ASP A 98 11.67 -3.23 -14.17
N PHE A 99 11.25 -1.97 -14.08
CA PHE A 99 11.31 -1.18 -12.88
C PHE A 99 10.40 -1.78 -11.80
N ASN A 100 9.15 -2.10 -12.11
CA ASN A 100 8.22 -2.73 -11.16
C ASN A 100 8.77 -4.05 -10.61
N ARG A 101 9.35 -4.89 -11.47
CA ARG A 101 9.99 -6.14 -11.06
C ARG A 101 11.14 -5.90 -10.08
N ARG A 102 12.02 -4.93 -10.35
CA ARG A 102 13.13 -4.59 -9.43
C ARG A 102 12.63 -4.02 -8.12
N ALA A 103 11.63 -3.13 -8.17
CA ALA A 103 11.01 -2.55 -6.99
C ALA A 103 10.34 -3.62 -6.12
N ASN A 104 9.68 -4.62 -6.73
CA ASN A 104 9.11 -5.76 -6.01
C ASN A 104 10.18 -6.64 -5.34
N LEU A 105 11.34 -6.85 -5.97
CA LEU A 105 12.44 -7.58 -5.32
C LEU A 105 12.97 -6.84 -4.09
N ASP A 106 13.04 -5.51 -4.13
CA ASP A 106 13.46 -4.72 -2.99
C ASP A 106 12.38 -4.64 -1.91
N LEU A 107 11.10 -4.58 -2.29
CA LEU A 107 9.97 -4.71 -1.38
C LEU A 107 10.01 -6.03 -0.62
N LEU A 108 10.21 -7.16 -1.31
CA LEU A 108 10.29 -8.46 -0.68
C LEU A 108 11.38 -8.52 0.39
N LYS A 109 12.57 -7.97 0.13
CA LYS A 109 13.66 -7.91 1.12
C LYS A 109 13.27 -7.11 2.36
N VAL A 110 12.55 -5.99 2.18
CA VAL A 110 12.04 -5.19 3.30
C VAL A 110 11.04 -6.00 4.10
N LEU A 111 10.06 -6.62 3.44
CA LEU A 111 9.03 -7.43 4.11
C LEU A 111 9.62 -8.63 4.87
N GLN A 112 10.68 -9.24 4.36
CA GLN A 112 11.36 -10.37 5.02
C GLN A 112 12.17 -9.96 6.27
N THR A 113 12.51 -8.68 6.41
CA THR A 113 13.37 -8.18 7.49
C THR A 113 12.67 -7.17 8.40
N MET A 114 11.38 -6.92 8.15
CA MET A 114 10.60 -5.95 8.90
C MET A 114 10.27 -6.43 10.32
N HIS A 115 9.94 -5.47 11.18
CA HIS A 115 9.50 -5.71 12.54
C HIS A 115 8.17 -4.97 12.79
N PRO A 116 7.14 -5.64 13.35
CA PRO A 116 7.11 -7.08 13.65
C PRO A 116 7.21 -7.95 12.37
N PRO A 117 7.73 -9.19 12.46
CA PRO A 117 7.85 -10.06 11.30
C PRO A 117 6.47 -10.62 10.89
N PRO A 118 6.11 -10.60 9.60
CA PRO A 118 4.89 -11.28 9.14
C PRO A 118 5.05 -12.80 9.25
N VAL A 119 3.95 -13.50 9.50
CA VAL A 119 3.91 -14.98 9.55
C VAL A 119 4.05 -15.55 8.15
N SER A 120 3.55 -14.83 7.15
CA SER A 120 3.65 -15.24 5.75
C SER A 120 3.68 -14.03 4.82
N ILE A 121 4.35 -14.21 3.70
CA ILE A 121 4.44 -13.25 2.60
C ILE A 121 4.08 -14.01 1.34
N PHE A 122 3.04 -13.57 0.65
CA PHE A 122 2.53 -14.21 -0.57
C PHE A 122 2.63 -13.26 -1.75
N PRO A 123 3.01 -13.74 -2.95
CA PRO A 123 2.81 -12.96 -4.16
C PRO A 123 1.33 -12.59 -4.31
N SER A 124 1.06 -11.37 -4.73
CA SER A 124 -0.30 -10.90 -5.01
C SER A 124 -0.30 -9.88 -6.14
N PHE A 125 -1.48 -9.41 -6.51
CA PHE A 125 -1.62 -8.31 -7.46
C PHE A 125 -2.89 -7.51 -7.18
N ALA A 126 -2.90 -6.27 -7.63
CA ALA A 126 -4.10 -5.46 -7.83
C ALA A 126 -4.30 -5.24 -9.33
N ALA A 127 -5.52 -5.35 -9.82
CA ALA A 127 -5.86 -5.18 -11.22
C ALA A 127 -7.05 -4.23 -11.41
N ASP A 128 -6.96 -3.42 -12.45
CA ASP A 128 -8.05 -2.68 -13.07
C ASP A 128 -8.15 -3.07 -14.55
N ASP A 129 -9.08 -2.48 -15.30
CA ASP A 129 -9.48 -2.93 -16.64
C ASP A 129 -8.32 -3.16 -17.63
N ASP A 130 -7.24 -2.36 -17.55
CA ASP A 130 -6.12 -2.43 -18.50
C ASP A 130 -4.76 -2.62 -17.83
N TRP A 131 -4.74 -2.80 -16.50
CA TRP A 131 -3.52 -2.85 -15.74
C TRP A 131 -3.56 -3.94 -14.67
N LYS A 132 -2.45 -4.67 -14.55
CA LYS A 132 -2.15 -5.53 -13.40
C LYS A 132 -0.85 -5.10 -12.73
N GLU A 133 -0.93 -4.79 -11.44
CA GLU A 133 0.21 -4.43 -10.62
C GLU A 133 0.59 -5.57 -9.68
N GLU A 134 1.77 -6.15 -9.89
CA GLU A 134 2.29 -7.21 -9.02
C GLU A 134 2.82 -6.65 -7.70
N GLY A 135 2.66 -7.42 -6.63
CA GLY A 135 3.09 -7.06 -5.30
C GLY A 135 3.09 -8.25 -4.35
N PHE A 136 2.91 -7.95 -3.07
CA PHE A 136 2.84 -8.94 -2.01
C PHE A 136 1.71 -8.66 -1.05
N THR A 137 1.11 -9.73 -0.54
CA THR A 137 0.25 -9.71 0.63
C THR A 137 1.00 -10.33 1.80
N VAL A 138 1.09 -9.59 2.91
CA VAL A 138 1.66 -10.08 4.16
C VAL A 138 0.56 -10.40 5.15
N LEU A 139 0.76 -11.46 5.94
CA LEU A 139 -0.17 -11.92 6.97
C LEU A 139 0.45 -11.74 8.36
N PHE A 140 -0.28 -11.05 9.24
CA PHE A 140 0.00 -10.97 10.66
C PHE A 140 -1.09 -11.71 11.47
N PRO A 141 -0.76 -12.32 12.62
CA PRO A 141 -1.76 -12.92 13.48
C PRO A 141 -2.62 -11.83 14.12
N VAL A 142 -3.87 -12.15 14.46
CA VAL A 142 -4.75 -11.22 15.22
C VAL A 142 -4.19 -11.00 16.62
N ASP A 143 -3.66 -12.06 17.23
CA ASP A 143 -3.16 -12.06 18.59
C ASP A 143 -1.67 -11.72 18.62
N GLY A 144 -1.26 -10.83 19.53
CA GLY A 144 0.14 -10.56 19.83
C GLY A 144 0.72 -9.27 19.24
N HIS A 145 -0.06 -8.50 18.47
CA HIS A 145 0.36 -7.20 17.93
C HIS A 145 -0.72 -6.13 18.11
N ASP A 146 -0.29 -4.88 18.30
CA ASP A 146 -1.18 -3.74 18.22
C ASP A 146 -1.49 -3.46 16.74
N GLU A 147 -2.76 -3.53 16.35
CA GLU A 147 -3.21 -3.27 14.98
C GLU A 147 -2.79 -1.87 14.50
N LYS A 148 -2.73 -0.89 15.41
CA LYS A 148 -2.28 0.47 15.07
C LYS A 148 -0.78 0.51 14.75
N GLU A 149 0.03 -0.25 15.49
CA GLU A 149 1.47 -0.39 15.21
C GLU A 149 1.69 -1.04 13.84
N LEU A 150 0.93 -2.09 13.52
CA LEU A 150 0.96 -2.71 12.19
C LEU A 150 0.59 -1.71 11.09
N ASP A 151 -0.49 -0.95 11.27
CA ASP A 151 -0.90 0.09 10.31
C ASP A 151 0.19 1.14 10.09
N ASP A 152 0.83 1.60 11.17
CA ASP A 152 1.93 2.58 11.09
C ASP A 152 3.14 2.02 10.32
N VAL A 153 3.56 0.77 10.62
CA VAL A 153 4.70 0.12 9.95
C VAL A 153 4.39 -0.16 8.47
N MET A 154 3.20 -0.66 8.17
CA MET A 154 2.82 -1.01 6.81
C MET A 154 2.62 0.23 5.95
N THR A 155 2.00 1.30 6.47
CA THR A 155 1.88 2.56 5.73
C THR A 155 3.22 3.28 5.55
N ALA A 156 4.13 3.20 6.53
CA ALA A 156 5.50 3.68 6.38
C ALA A 156 6.26 2.89 5.29
N THR A 157 6.03 1.58 5.20
CA THR A 157 6.58 0.72 4.14
C THR A 157 6.00 1.13 2.79
N GLY A 158 4.68 1.30 2.66
CA GLY A 158 4.05 1.79 1.44
C GLY A 158 4.61 3.14 1.00
N ARG A 159 4.81 4.08 1.94
CA ARG A 159 5.44 5.38 1.66
C ARG A 159 6.86 5.24 1.13
N ARG A 160 7.68 4.33 1.68
CA ARG A 160 9.03 4.04 1.20
C ARG A 160 9.03 3.60 -0.27
N PHE A 161 8.00 2.87 -0.68
CA PHE A 161 7.80 2.41 -2.07
C PHE A 161 6.86 3.33 -2.87
N GLN A 162 6.73 4.60 -2.44
CA GLN A 162 5.95 5.65 -3.12
C GLN A 162 4.49 5.28 -3.41
N GLN A 163 3.91 4.36 -2.64
CA GLN A 163 2.50 4.03 -2.73
C GLN A 163 1.66 5.25 -2.32
N ALA A 164 0.57 5.50 -3.03
CA ALA A 164 -0.45 6.45 -2.61
C ALA A 164 -1.26 5.89 -1.43
N ALA A 165 -1.64 4.61 -1.51
CA ALA A 165 -2.31 3.87 -0.47
C ALA A 165 -1.94 2.37 -0.56
N ILE A 166 -2.21 1.64 0.52
CA ILE A 166 -2.13 0.17 0.56
C ILE A 166 -3.48 -0.40 0.98
N TYR A 167 -3.70 -1.68 0.71
CA TYR A 167 -4.89 -2.36 1.19
C TYR A 167 -4.62 -3.12 2.47
N LYS A 168 -5.57 -3.07 3.39
CA LYS A 168 -5.63 -3.92 4.58
C LYS A 168 -6.89 -4.77 4.53
N TYR A 169 -6.81 -6.04 4.90
CA TYR A 169 -7.94 -6.94 4.96
C TYR A 169 -8.01 -7.63 6.32
N ARG A 170 -9.20 -7.65 6.91
CA ARG A 170 -9.47 -8.40 8.14
C ARG A 170 -10.96 -8.73 8.23
N ARG A 171 -11.29 -9.69 9.08
CA ARG A 171 -12.67 -10.09 9.36
C ARG A 171 -13.49 -8.88 9.83
N GLY A 172 -14.70 -8.71 9.29
CA GLY A 172 -15.66 -7.72 9.76
C GLY A 172 -16.23 -8.07 11.14
N SER A 173 -16.87 -7.10 11.80
CA SER A 173 -17.50 -7.30 13.11
C SER A 173 -18.64 -8.33 13.08
N ASP A 174 -19.33 -8.47 11.95
CA ASP A 174 -20.34 -9.51 11.71
C ASP A 174 -19.78 -10.93 11.64
N SER A 175 -18.45 -11.07 11.68
CA SER A 175 -17.69 -12.32 11.68
C SER A 175 -17.88 -13.23 10.45
N THR A 176 -18.58 -12.78 9.43
CA THR A 176 -18.87 -13.57 8.20
C THR A 176 -18.22 -12.98 6.97
N GLY A 177 -17.97 -11.67 6.96
CA GLY A 177 -17.37 -10.95 5.85
C GLY A 177 -15.89 -10.63 6.03
N LEU A 178 -15.23 -10.38 4.89
CA LEU A 178 -13.94 -9.74 4.83
C LEU A 178 -14.15 -8.26 4.49
N LEU A 179 -13.51 -7.37 5.25
CA LEU A 179 -13.48 -5.95 4.97
C LEU A 179 -12.12 -5.59 4.35
N GLN A 180 -12.14 -4.67 3.41
CA GLN A 180 -10.96 -4.03 2.83
C GLN A 180 -10.90 -2.58 3.31
N TRP A 181 -9.78 -2.21 3.91
CA TRP A 181 -9.43 -0.83 4.19
C TRP A 181 -8.44 -0.32 3.15
N VAL A 182 -8.63 0.91 2.72
CA VAL A 182 -7.63 1.69 2.00
C VAL A 182 -6.88 2.52 3.03
N LEU A 183 -5.59 2.21 3.23
CA LEU A 183 -4.72 2.93 4.14
C LEU A 183 -3.82 3.89 3.37
N PRO A 184 -4.04 5.20 3.45
CA PRO A 184 -3.22 6.18 2.74
C PRO A 184 -1.80 6.22 3.31
N CYS A 185 -0.82 6.25 2.42
CA CYS A 185 0.59 6.29 2.82
C CYS A 185 1.12 7.73 2.95
N SER A 186 0.42 8.72 2.41
CA SER A 186 0.71 10.14 2.53
C SER A 186 -0.36 10.88 3.34
N PRO A 187 0.00 11.85 4.22
CA PRO A 187 -0.96 12.72 4.90
C PRO A 187 -1.92 13.46 3.96
N ASP A 188 -1.47 13.81 2.75
CA ASP A 188 -2.28 14.53 1.76
C ASP A 188 -3.40 13.66 1.17
N LEU A 189 -3.34 12.35 1.41
CA LEU A 189 -4.27 11.35 0.93
C LEU A 189 -5.15 10.79 2.06
N VAL A 190 -5.22 11.43 3.23
CA VAL A 190 -6.09 10.93 4.31
C VAL A 190 -7.56 10.86 3.88
N ALA A 191 -7.99 11.76 3.00
CA ALA A 191 -9.38 11.82 2.52
C ALA A 191 -9.81 10.63 1.66
N VAL A 192 -8.87 9.82 1.18
CA VAL A 192 -9.15 8.64 0.35
C VAL A 192 -9.15 7.34 1.17
N ALA A 193 -8.98 7.44 2.49
CA ALA A 193 -9.19 6.32 3.40
C ALA A 193 -10.66 5.86 3.32
N SER A 194 -10.85 4.55 3.17
CA SER A 194 -12.18 3.95 3.05
C SER A 194 -12.19 2.56 3.64
N GLU A 195 -13.38 2.09 4.00
CA GLU A 195 -13.67 0.72 4.41
C GLU A 195 -14.77 0.18 3.50
N THR A 196 -14.60 -1.03 2.96
CA THR A 196 -15.58 -1.62 2.05
C THR A 196 -15.65 -3.14 2.22
N PRO A 197 -16.85 -3.74 2.33
CA PRO A 197 -17.01 -5.18 2.26
C PRO A 197 -16.56 -5.72 0.91
N VAL A 198 -15.79 -6.80 0.93
CA VAL A 198 -15.35 -7.50 -0.28
C VAL A 198 -15.93 -8.89 -0.38
N ALA A 199 -16.19 -9.33 -1.60
CA ALA A 199 -16.59 -10.69 -1.92
C ALA A 199 -15.49 -11.39 -2.70
N VAL A 200 -15.45 -12.71 -2.58
CA VAL A 200 -14.65 -13.55 -3.48
C VAL A 200 -15.39 -13.66 -4.80
N VAL A 201 -14.67 -13.49 -5.92
CA VAL A 201 -15.25 -13.51 -7.27
C VAL A 201 -14.59 -14.58 -8.14
N SER A 202 -15.32 -15.08 -9.12
CA SER A 202 -14.76 -15.94 -10.18
C SER A 202 -13.90 -15.12 -11.14
N HIS A 203 -12.95 -15.78 -11.82
CA HIS A 203 -12.34 -15.20 -13.01
C HIS A 203 -13.44 -14.98 -14.05
N SER A 204 -13.71 -13.72 -14.38
CA SER A 204 -14.57 -13.32 -15.51
C SER A 204 -13.87 -13.53 -16.84
#